data_AF-A0A356V5H5-F1
#
_entry.id   AF-A0A356V5H5-F1
#
_cell.length_a   1.000
_cell.length_b   1.000
_cell.length_c   1.000
_cell.angle_alpha   90.00
_cell.angle_beta   90.00
_cell.angle_gamma   90.00
#
_symmetry.space_group_name_H-M   'P 1'
#
loop_
_entity.id
_entity.type
_entity.pdbx_description
1 polymer ?
#
loop_
_entity_poly.entity_id
_entity_poly.type
_entity_poly.pdbx_seq_one_letter_code
_entity_poly.pdbx_strand_id
1 'polypeptide(L)' 'HIVADNAGEMIQLAAIAVKMGATKEDFDRTVAVHPTMSEELVTMKTPTRTT' A
#
# COMPACT_ATOMS: atom_id res chain seq x y z
N HIS A 1 -5.78 3.43 -3.95
CA HIS A 1 -5.92 3.72 -5.39
C HIS A 1 -4.62 4.33 -5.87
N ILE A 2 -4.17 3.99 -7.08
CA ILE A 2 -2.83 4.33 -7.58
C ILE A 2 -3.01 4.77 -9.04
N VAL A 3 -2.33 5.86 -9.42
CA VAL A 3 -2.21 6.31 -10.81
C VAL A 3 -0.72 6.48 -11.08
N ALA A 4 -0.14 5.52 -11.79
CA ALA A 4 1.28 5.45 -12.12
C ALA A 4 1.49 4.41 -13.23
N ASP A 5 2.69 4.40 -13.81
CA ASP A 5 3.13 3.28 -14.63
C ASP A 5 3.13 1.99 -13.80
N ASN A 6 2.70 0.87 -14.40
CA ASN A 6 2.60 -0.44 -13.77
C ASN A 6 1.67 -0.52 -12.52
N ALA A 7 0.70 0.39 -12.40
CA ALA A 7 -0.23 0.40 -11.26
C ALA A 7 -1.04 -0.91 -11.14
N GLY A 8 -1.31 -1.59 -12.26
CA GLY A 8 -2.00 -2.88 -12.30
C GLY A 8 -1.20 -3.98 -11.61
N GLU A 9 0.09 -4.10 -11.91
CA GLU A 9 1.00 -5.07 -11.28
C GLU A 9 1.14 -4.80 -9.78
N MET A 10 1.26 -3.53 -9.38
CA MET A 10 1.39 -3.15 -7.97
C MET A 10 0.14 -3.50 -7.17
N ILE A 11 -1.05 -3.14 -7.67
CA ILE A 11 -2.30 -3.29 -6.92
C ILE A 11 -2.76 -4.76 -6.87
N GLN A 12 -2.36 -5.61 -7.80
CA GLN A 12 -2.73 -7.03 -7.83
C GLN A 12 -2.34 -7.76 -6.53
N LEU A 13 -1.14 -7.51 -6.00
CA LEU A 13 -0.70 -8.11 -4.75
C LEU A 13 -1.36 -7.45 -3.52
N ALA A 14 -1.49 -6.12 -3.51
CA ALA A 14 -2.19 -5.41 -2.44
C ALA A 14 -3.66 -5.85 -2.30
N ALA A 15 -4.32 -6.21 -3.41
CA ALA A 15 -5.68 -6.73 -3.41
C ALA A 15 -5.85 -8.03 -2.61
N ILE A 16 -4.81 -8.88 -2.55
CA ILE A 16 -4.82 -10.11 -1.73
C ILE A 16 -4.89 -9.73 -0.25
N ALA A 17 -4.04 -8.80 0.21
CA ALA A 17 -4.04 -8.33 1.60
C ALA A 17 -5.40 -7.71 1.99
N VAL A 18 -5.97 -6.87 1.12
CA VAL A 18 -7.29 -6.29 1.33
C VAL A 18 -8.37 -7.38 1.41
N LYS A 19 -8.33 -8.40 0.54
CA LYS A 19 -9.25 -9.54 0.58
C LYS A 19 -9.13 -10.35 1.88
N MET A 20 -7.93 -10.41 2.46
CA MET A 20 -7.67 -11.05 3.75
C MET A 20 -8.07 -10.18 4.96
N GLY A 21 -8.58 -8.96 4.74
CA GLY A 21 -9.02 -8.07 5.81
C GLY A 21 -7.91 -7.21 6.40
N ALA A 22 -6.83 -6.95 5.65
CA ALA A 22 -5.74 -6.10 6.10
C ALA A 22 -6.24 -4.69 6.48
N THR A 23 -5.72 -4.19 7.59
CA THR A 23 -5.90 -2.88 8.18
C THR A 23 -4.68 -1.99 7.90
N LYS A 24 -4.75 -0.70 8.26
CA LYS A 24 -3.60 0.20 8.08
C LYS A 24 -2.35 -0.28 8.84
N GLU A 25 -2.52 -0.86 10.02
CA GLU A 25 -1.43 -1.41 10.84
C GLU A 25 -0.68 -2.55 10.13
N ASP A 26 -1.37 -3.35 9.31
CA ASP A 26 -0.74 -4.42 8.53
C ASP A 26 0.22 -3.85 7.48
N PHE A 27 -0.18 -2.76 6.83
CA PHE A 27 0.67 -2.05 5.88
C PHE A 27 1.86 -1.40 6.59
N ASP A 28 1.68 -0.78 7.76
CA ASP A 28 2.77 -0.17 8.54
C ASP A 28 3.79 -1.19 9.06
N ARG A 29 3.35 -2.41 9.36
CA ARG A 29 4.24 -3.51 9.79
C ARG A 29 4.99 -4.15 8.62
N THR A 30 4.60 -3.87 7.38
CA THR A 30 5.23 -4.45 6.20
C THR A 30 6.53 -3.70 5.87
N VAL A 31 7.63 -4.43 5.71
CA VAL A 31 8.92 -3.84 5.32
C VAL A 31 8.87 -3.39 3.86
N ALA A 32 9.26 -2.14 3.63
CA ALA A 32 9.40 -1.55 2.31
C ALA A 32 10.49 -2.27 1.47
N VAL A 33 10.19 -2.49 0.19
CA VAL A 33 11.19 -2.92 -0.80
C VAL A 33 11.71 -1.70 -1.53
N HIS A 34 12.98 -1.36 -1.34
CA HIS A 34 13.59 -0.14 -1.84
C HIS A 34 14.60 -0.43 -2.97
N PRO A 35 14.63 0.34 -4.07
CA PRO A 35 13.74 1.45 -4.44
C PRO A 35 12.57 0.99 -5.33
N THR A 36 11.31 1.20 -4.90
CA THR A 36 10.13 0.86 -5.72
C THR A 36 8.98 1.84 -5.52
N MET A 37 8.18 2.09 -6.56
CA MET A 37 6.94 2.88 -6.42
C MET A 37 5.95 2.26 -5.42
N SER A 38 5.98 0.94 -5.25
CA SER A 38 5.15 0.22 -4.28
C SER A 38 5.51 0.49 -2.83
N GLU A 39 6.72 0.95 -2.54
CA GLU A 39 7.15 1.20 -1.16
C GLU A 39 6.29 2.28 -0.48
N GLU A 40 5.80 3.24 -1.27
CA GLU A 40 4.90 4.30 -0.80
C GLU A 40 3.56 3.77 -0.25
N LEU A 41 3.13 2.55 -0.63
CA LEU A 41 1.90 1.95 -0.11
C LEU A 41 2.02 1.53 1.36
N VAL A 42 3.24 1.25 1.82
CA VAL A 42 3.51 0.76 3.19
C VAL A 42 4.18 1.82 4.07
N THR A 43 4.45 3.01 3.55
CA THR A 43 5.11 4.11 4.29
C THR A 43 4.21 5.32 4.56
N MET A 44 2.92 5.28 4.16
CA MET A 44 1.96 6.33 4.49
C MET A 44 1.72 6.45 6.00
N LYS A 45 2.10 7.57 6.63
CA LYS A 45 1.99 7.77 8.10
C LYS A 45 0.82 8.65 8.53
N THR A 46 0.70 9.83 7.92
CA THR A 46 -0.25 10.86 8.39
C THR A 46 -1.48 10.90 7.49
N PRO A 47 -2.69 10.74 8.02
CA PRO A 47 -3.91 10.86 7.23
C PRO A 47 -4.13 12.31 6.81
N THR A 48 -4.64 12.51 5.59
CA THR A 48 -5.00 13.86 5.08
C THR A 48 -6.34 14.35 5.61
N ARG A 49 -7.20 13.44 6.10
CA ARG A 49 -8.50 13.74 6.70
C ARG A 49 -8.86 12.67 7.74
N THR A 50 -9.38 13.10 8.88
CA THR A 50 -10.04 12.23 9.87
C THR A 50 -11.52 12.63 9.91
N THR A 51 -12.40 11.73 9.51
CA THR A 51 -13.86 11.89 9.61
C THR A 51 -14.36 11.26 10.90
#